data_AF-A0A7J4QJ65-F1
#
_entry.id   AF-A0A7J4QJ65-F1
#
_cell.length_a   1.000
_cell.length_b   1.000
_cell.length_c   1.000
_cell.angle_alpha   90.00
_cell.angle_beta   90.00
_cell.angle_gamma   90.00
#
_symmetry.space_group_name_H-M   'P 1'
#
loop_
_entity.id
_entity.type
_entity.pdbx_description
1 polymer ?
#
loop_
_entity_poly.entity_id
_entity_poly.type
_entity_poly.pdbx_seq_one_letter_code
_entity_poly.pdbx_strand_id
1 'polypeptide(L)'
;RRDSWRRQAKAGGYRARSAFKLKQIQQRFELLREGDVVLDVGCHPGGWAQVAVELVGESGTVVGIDLMATQPVDGATLLTGDVTDPLIQSRLPEGVDGRGLHSTQT
;
A
#
# COMPACT_ATOMS: atom_id res chain seq x y z
N ARG A 1 -12.65 -14.87 18.98
CA ARG A 1 -12.64 -13.43 18.57
C ARG A 1 -11.59 -13.11 17.47
N ARG A 2 -11.14 -14.07 16.65
CA ARG A 2 -10.09 -13.90 15.60
C ARG A 2 -10.66 -13.77 14.18
N ASP A 3 -11.90 -14.21 13.99
CA ASP A 3 -12.52 -14.44 12.68
C ASP A 3 -13.28 -13.25 12.10
N SER A 4 -13.74 -12.31 12.93
CA SER A 4 -14.59 -11.20 12.46
C SER A 4 -13.88 -10.37 11.37
N TRP A 5 -12.64 -9.95 11.63
CA TRP A 5 -11.85 -9.16 10.69
C TRP A 5 -11.47 -9.91 9.41
N ARG A 6 -11.26 -11.23 9.51
CA ARG A 6 -10.93 -12.05 8.33
C ARG A 6 -12.14 -12.21 7.42
N ARG A 7 -13.32 -12.41 8.02
CA ARG A 7 -14.60 -12.49 7.31
C ARG A 7 -14.98 -11.14 6.69
N GLN A 8 -14.81 -10.05 7.42
CA GLN A 8 -15.04 -8.70 6.88
C GLN A 8 -14.08 -8.39 5.72
N ALA A 9 -12.80 -8.80 5.80
CA ALA A 9 -11.83 -8.52 4.74
C ALA A 9 -12.24 -9.24 3.46
N LYS A 10 -12.57 -10.53 3.60
CA LYS A 10 -13.05 -11.34 2.49
C LYS A 10 -14.38 -10.81 1.91
N ALA A 11 -15.29 -10.34 2.75
CA ALA A 11 -16.56 -9.76 2.31
C ALA A 11 -16.38 -8.41 1.59
N GLY A 12 -15.36 -7.64 1.94
CA GLY A 12 -14.99 -6.38 1.28
C GLY A 12 -13.96 -6.52 0.16
N GLY A 13 -13.59 -7.75 -0.25
CA GLY A 13 -12.60 -7.97 -1.31
C GLY A 13 -11.13 -7.71 -0.93
N TYR A 14 -10.84 -7.46 0.35
CA TYR A 14 -9.47 -7.20 0.83
C TYR A 14 -8.70 -8.47 1.12
N ARG A 15 -7.44 -8.51 0.66
CA ARG A 15 -6.55 -9.67 0.74
C ARG A 15 -6.01 -9.93 2.13
N ALA A 16 -5.98 -8.91 2.98
CA ALA A 16 -5.49 -9.02 4.35
C ALA A 16 -6.37 -8.25 5.34
N ARG A 17 -6.37 -8.74 6.58
CA ARG A 17 -7.00 -8.03 7.70
C ARG A 17 -6.33 -6.69 8.00
N SER A 18 -5.07 -6.53 7.58
CA SER A 18 -4.33 -5.28 7.73
C SER A 18 -4.95 -4.13 6.94
N ALA A 19 -5.67 -4.39 5.85
CA ALA A 19 -6.41 -3.37 5.09
C ALA A 19 -7.33 -2.51 5.97
N PHE A 20 -8.03 -3.13 6.94
CA PHE A 20 -8.87 -2.37 7.88
C PHE A 20 -8.07 -1.47 8.81
N LYS A 21 -6.82 -1.83 9.15
CA LYS A 21 -5.97 -0.97 9.96
C LYS A 21 -5.71 0.35 9.24
N LEU A 22 -5.33 0.29 7.95
CA LEU A 22 -5.12 1.50 7.15
C LEU A 22 -6.41 2.31 7.01
N LYS A 23 -7.55 1.67 6.73
CA LYS A 23 -8.85 2.38 6.69
C LYS A 23 -9.19 3.07 8.02
N GLN A 24 -8.94 2.42 9.16
CA GLN A 24 -9.20 3.01 10.48
C GLN A 24 -8.24 4.17 10.79
N ILE A 25 -6.96 4.02 10.43
CA ILE A 25 -5.97 5.08 10.54
C ILE A 25 -6.39 6.27 9.68
N GLN A 26 -6.75 6.02 8.42
CA GLN A 26 -7.24 7.04 7.50
C GLN A 26 -8.46 7.77 8.04
N GLN A 27 -9.47 7.06 8.56
CA GLN A 27 -10.67 7.66 9.14
C GLN A 27 -10.38 8.59 10.32
N ARG A 28 -9.30 8.33 11.06
CA ARG A 28 -8.94 9.10 12.25
C ARG A 28 -8.00 10.27 11.95
N PHE A 29 -7.11 10.11 10.96
CA PHE A 29 -5.98 11.00 10.77
C PHE A 29 -5.90 11.61 9.37
N GLU A 30 -6.75 11.17 8.43
CA GLU A 30 -6.82 11.69 7.05
C GLU A 30 -5.44 11.77 6.39
N LEU A 31 -4.64 10.71 6.56
CA LEU A 31 -3.23 10.67 6.17
C LEU A 31 -3.05 10.73 4.66
N LEU A 32 -3.89 10.05 3.90
CA LEU A 32 -3.83 9.96 2.44
C LEU A 32 -4.92 10.81 1.81
N ARG A 33 -4.60 11.47 0.71
CA ARG A 33 -5.49 12.31 -0.08
C ARG A 33 -5.43 11.90 -1.54
N GLU A 34 -6.45 12.31 -2.29
CA GLU A 34 -6.48 12.13 -3.73
C GLU A 34 -5.26 12.80 -4.38
N GLY A 35 -4.60 12.09 -5.29
CA GLY A 35 -3.37 12.53 -5.95
C GLY A 35 -2.07 12.24 -5.19
N ASP A 36 -2.12 11.69 -3.98
CA ASP A 36 -0.90 11.40 -3.21
C ASP A 36 -0.05 10.29 -3.84
N VAL A 37 1.26 10.38 -3.56
CA VAL A 37 2.24 9.34 -3.87
C VAL A 37 2.55 8.53 -2.60
N VAL A 38 2.29 7.23 -2.65
CA VAL A 38 2.37 6.32 -1.50
C VAL A 38 3.39 5.22 -1.76
N LEU A 39 4.28 5.02 -0.77
CA LEU A 39 5.19 3.88 -0.71
C LEU A 39 4.77 2.93 0.42
N ASP A 40 4.36 1.71 0.06
CA ASP A 40 3.98 0.61 0.96
C ASP A 40 5.16 -0.36 1.10
N VAL A 41 5.90 -0.26 2.20
CA VAL A 41 7.08 -1.09 2.50
C VAL A 41 6.66 -2.28 3.34
N GLY A 42 7.02 -3.49 2.91
CA GLY A 42 6.49 -4.73 3.49
C GLY A 42 5.07 -5.02 3.00
N CYS A 43 4.81 -4.75 1.72
CA CYS A 43 3.45 -4.72 1.19
C CYS A 43 2.79 -6.10 1.10
N HIS A 44 3.49 -7.24 1.27
CA HIS A 44 2.88 -8.56 1.10
C HIS A 44 1.82 -8.83 2.20
N PRO A 45 0.58 -9.28 1.86
CA PRO A 45 0.10 -9.78 0.56
C PRO A 45 -0.69 -8.75 -0.29
N GLY A 46 -0.56 -7.46 -0.01
CA GLY A 46 -1.08 -6.34 -0.82
C GLY A 46 -2.28 -5.63 -0.20
N GLY A 47 -2.57 -5.87 1.09
CA GLY A 47 -3.78 -5.32 1.73
C GLY A 47 -3.76 -3.81 1.93
N TRP A 48 -2.61 -3.22 2.23
CA TRP A 48 -2.47 -1.76 2.36
C TRP A 48 -2.45 -1.10 1.00
N ALA A 49 -1.68 -1.64 0.04
CA ALA A 49 -1.73 -1.23 -1.36
C ALA A 49 -3.16 -1.16 -1.94
N GLN A 50 -4.04 -2.15 -1.69
CA GLN A 50 -5.44 -2.09 -2.15
C GLN A 50 -6.17 -0.86 -1.61
N VAL A 51 -6.01 -0.57 -0.31
CA VAL A 51 -6.67 0.57 0.34
C VAL A 51 -6.05 1.89 -0.10
N ALA A 52 -4.71 1.93 -0.28
CA ALA A 52 -4.02 3.12 -0.74
C ALA A 52 -4.51 3.54 -2.13
N VAL A 53 -4.62 2.60 -3.08
CA VAL A 53 -5.12 2.90 -4.44
C VAL A 53 -6.53 3.50 -4.40
N GLU A 54 -7.43 2.94 -3.58
CA GLU A 54 -8.78 3.49 -3.42
C GLU A 54 -8.78 4.93 -2.88
N LEU A 55 -7.83 5.27 -2.00
CA LEU A 55 -7.78 6.56 -1.32
C LEU A 55 -7.13 7.66 -2.16
N VAL A 56 -6.07 7.32 -2.90
CA VAL A 56 -5.33 8.29 -3.72
C VAL A 56 -5.97 8.51 -5.09
N GLY A 57 -6.84 7.60 -5.54
CA GLY A 57 -7.57 7.74 -6.80
C GLY A 57 -6.69 7.64 -8.04
N GLU A 58 -7.28 7.93 -9.20
CA GLU A 58 -6.63 7.77 -10.52
C GLU A 58 -5.46 8.74 -10.76
N SER A 59 -5.44 9.87 -10.05
CA SER A 59 -4.36 10.86 -10.12
C SER A 59 -3.20 10.55 -9.19
N GLY A 60 -3.38 9.61 -8.25
CA GLY A 60 -2.36 9.21 -7.29
C GLY A 60 -1.46 8.09 -7.79
N THR A 61 -0.42 7.78 -7.02
CA THR A 61 0.53 6.71 -7.34
C THR A 61 0.79 5.84 -6.12
N VAL A 62 0.68 4.53 -6.27
CA VAL A 62 0.97 3.57 -5.21
C VAL A 62 2.09 2.62 -5.66
N VAL A 63 3.15 2.56 -4.87
CA VAL A 63 4.26 1.63 -5.07
C VAL A 63 4.41 0.76 -3.84
N GLY A 64 4.38 -0.55 -4.03
CA GLY A 64 4.62 -1.53 -2.97
C GLY A 64 5.97 -2.21 -3.15
N ILE A 65 6.72 -2.39 -2.07
CA ILE A 65 7.97 -3.15 -2.07
C ILE A 65 7.90 -4.21 -0.96
N ASP A 66 8.25 -5.45 -1.28
CA ASP A 66 8.38 -6.53 -0.30
C ASP A 66 9.46 -7.53 -0.74
N LEU A 67 10.03 -8.27 0.21
CA LEU A 67 10.96 -9.37 -0.09
C LEU A 67 10.25 -10.54 -0.77
N MET A 68 8.95 -10.71 -0.52
CA MET A 68 8.11 -11.73 -1.13
C MET A 68 7.30 -11.17 -2.30
N ALA A 69 7.01 -12.01 -3.29
CA ALA A 69 6.11 -11.64 -4.37
C ALA A 69 4.71 -11.33 -3.83
N THR A 70 4.17 -10.18 -4.21
CA THR A 70 2.81 -9.75 -3.87
C THR A 70 1.89 -9.96 -5.07
N GLN A 71 0.66 -10.40 -4.82
CA GLN A 71 -0.32 -10.55 -5.91
C GLN A 71 -0.58 -9.18 -6.56
N PRO A 72 -0.74 -9.10 -7.89
CA PRO A 72 -1.00 -7.84 -8.58
C PRO A 72 -2.18 -7.08 -7.98
N VAL A 73 -2.04 -5.79 -7.72
CA VAL A 73 -3.13 -4.90 -7.28
C VAL A 73 -3.31 -3.88 -8.38
N ASP A 74 -4.51 -3.83 -8.98
CA ASP A 74 -4.81 -2.86 -10.04
C ASP A 74 -4.59 -1.44 -9.52
N GLY A 75 -3.89 -0.61 -10.30
CA GLY A 75 -3.51 0.75 -9.91
C GLY A 75 -2.26 0.86 -9.02
N ALA A 76 -1.61 -0.25 -8.64
CA ALA A 76 -0.35 -0.23 -7.89
C ALA A 76 0.81 -0.87 -8.67
N THR A 77 2.00 -0.29 -8.55
CA THR A 77 3.25 -0.92 -8.99
C THR A 77 3.83 -1.72 -7.84
N LEU A 78 4.07 -3.01 -8.02
CA LEU A 78 4.59 -3.90 -6.97
C LEU A 78 5.96 -4.44 -7.35
N LEU A 79 6.96 -4.15 -6.52
CA LEU A 79 8.34 -4.60 -6.68
C LEU A 79 8.67 -5.68 -5.64
N THR A 80 9.43 -6.67 -6.06
CA THR A 80 9.98 -7.68 -5.15
C THR A 80 11.48 -7.44 -4.98
N GLY A 81 11.90 -7.23 -3.74
CA GLY A 81 13.29 -6.96 -3.38
C GLY A 81 13.43 -6.23 -2.05
N ASP A 82 14.67 -6.02 -1.65
CA ASP A 82 14.99 -5.26 -0.44
C ASP A 82 14.85 -3.76 -0.72
N VAL A 83 14.04 -3.06 0.07
CA VAL A 83 13.85 -1.60 -0.06
C VAL A 83 15.15 -0.81 0.19
N THR A 84 16.12 -1.40 0.88
CA THR A 84 17.44 -0.80 1.15
C THR A 84 18.43 -1.01 0.00
N ASP A 85 18.12 -1.88 -0.96
CA ASP A 85 18.96 -2.13 -2.14
C ASP A 85 18.87 -0.94 -3.12
N PRO A 86 19.99 -0.26 -3.44
CA PRO A 86 20.02 0.83 -4.42
C PRO A 86 19.44 0.44 -5.79
N LEU A 87 19.54 -0.82 -6.19
CA LEU A 87 18.97 -1.32 -7.45
C LEU A 87 17.44 -1.44 -7.40
N ILE A 88 16.85 -1.60 -6.22
CA ILE A 88 15.40 -1.59 -6.02
C ILE A 88 14.91 -0.14 -5.92
N GLN A 89 15.64 0.72 -5.23
CA GLN A 89 15.34 2.15 -5.14
C GLN A 89 15.38 2.82 -6.52
N SER A 90 16.32 2.46 -7.40
CA SER A 90 16.39 2.99 -8.76
C SER A 90 15.24 2.57 -9.69
N ARG A 91 14.41 1.59 -9.26
CA ARG A 91 13.20 1.18 -9.97
C ARG A 91 11.95 1.92 -9.50
N LEU A 92 12.06 2.75 -8.46
CA LEU A 92 10.95 3.58 -8.02
C LEU A 92 10.60 4.59 -9.13
N PRO A 93 9.31 4.81 -9.40
CA PRO A 93 8.89 5.81 -10.38
C PRO A 93 9.27 7.23 -9.93
N GLU A 94 9.51 8.10 -10.90
CA GLU A 94 9.79 9.53 -10.66
C GLU A 94 8.70 10.15 -9.78
N GLY A 95 9.11 10.94 -8.78
CA GLY A 95 8.19 11.55 -7.81
C GLY A 95 8.12 10.86 -6.45
N VAL A 96 8.66 9.64 -6.31
CA VAL A 96 8.90 8.99 -5.01
C VAL A 96 10.12 9.61 -4.27
N ASP A 97 10.90 10.44 -4.94
CA ASP A 97 12.18 11.05 -4.50
C ASP A 97 12.06 12.20 -3.46
N GLY A 98 11.05 12.15 -2.58
CA GLY A 98 11.11 12.89 -1.31
C GLY A 98 10.36 14.22 -1.22
N ARG A 99 9.42 14.52 -2.14
CA ARG A 99 8.43 15.60 -1.91
C ARG A 99 7.05 14.99 -1.64
N GLY A 100 6.59 15.08 -0.38
CA GLY A 100 5.23 14.67 -0.01
C GLY A 100 4.99 13.16 0.07
N LEU A 101 6.03 12.35 0.30
CA LEU A 101 5.89 10.90 0.36
C LEU A 101 5.22 10.46 1.67
N HIS A 102 4.07 9.79 1.56
CA HIS A 102 3.50 9.03 2.66
C HIS A 102 4.08 7.62 2.64
N SER A 103 5.03 7.34 3.54
CA SER A 103 5.57 5.99 3.73
C SER A 103 4.78 5.24 4.79
N THR A 104 4.36 4.03 4.44
CA THR A 104 3.69 3.12 5.38
C THR A 104 4.49 1.83 5.50
N GLN A 105 4.76 1.40 6.73
CA GLN A 105 5.44 0.13 7.04
C GLN A 105 4.43 -0.78 7.77
N THR A 106 4.35 -2.04 7.35
CA THR A 106 3.39 -3.04 7.89
C THR A 106 4.03 -4.02 8.86
#